data_AF-A0A7J4KRF0-F1
#
_entry.id   AF-A0A7J4KRF0-F1
#
_cell.length_a   1.000
_cell.length_b   1.000
_cell.length_c   1.000
_cell.angle_alpha   90.00
_cell.angle_beta   90.00
_cell.angle_gamma   90.00
#
_symmetry.space_group_name_H-M   'P 1'
#
loop_
_entity.id
_entity.type
_entity.pdbx_description
1 polymer ?
#
loop_
_entity_poly.entity_id
_entity_poly.type
_entity_poly.pdbx_seq_one_letter_code
_entity_poly.pdbx_strand_id
1 'polypeptide(L)' 'MFNIVNYLRECRRVLYVASRPKRRDFEQIVKITGLGTILIGVIGVLLSFLLNIV' A
#
# COMPACT_ATOMS: atom_id res chain seq x y z
N MET A 1 6.13 -20.91 -27.59
CA MET A 1 5.10 -21.57 -26.75
C MET A 1 5.24 -21.03 -25.33
N PHE A 2 4.22 -20.36 -24.80
CA PHE A 2 4.27 -19.73 -23.47
C PHE A 2 4.49 -20.79 -22.40
N ASN A 3 5.72 -20.89 -21.90
CA ASN A 3 6.09 -21.89 -20.91
C ASN A 3 5.97 -21.29 -19.51
N ILE A 4 4.77 -21.40 -18.93
CA ILE A 4 4.38 -20.81 -17.64
C ILE A 4 5.31 -21.24 -16.49
N VAL A 5 5.88 -22.44 -16.56
CA VAL A 5 6.82 -22.95 -15.56
C VAL A 5 8.12 -22.13 -15.52
N ASN A 6 8.64 -21.73 -16.68
CA ASN A 6 9.80 -20.83 -16.74
C ASN A 6 9.43 -19.42 -16.27
N TYR A 7 8.24 -18.93 -16.61
CA TYR A 7 7.78 -17.62 -16.17
C TYR A 7 7.66 -17.53 -14.63
N LEU A 8 7.08 -18.54 -14.00
CA LEU A 8 7.02 -18.66 -12.53
C LEU A 8 8.41 -18.69 -11.88
N ARG A 9 9.38 -19.35 -12.54
CA ARG A 9 10.77 -19.41 -12.07
C ARG A 9 11.44 -18.02 -12.11
N GLU A 10 11.20 -17.25 -13.17
CA GLU A 10 11.69 -15.86 -13.26
C GLU A 10 11.01 -14.95 -12.23
N CYS A 11 9.68 -15.06 -12.04
CA CYS A 11 8.97 -14.31 -10.99
C CYS A 11 9.53 -14.62 -9.59
N ARG A 12 9.89 -15.88 -9.32
CA ARG A 12 10.53 -16.27 -8.05
C ARG A 12 11.86 -15.55 -7.83
N ARG A 13 12.68 -15.39 -8.87
CA ARG A 13 13.95 -14.66 -8.78
C ARG A 13 13.74 -13.20 -8.38
N VAL A 14 12.74 -12.54 -8.95
CA VAL A 14 12.40 -11.15 -8.61
C VAL A 14 11.99 -11.02 -7.14
N LEU A 15 11.20 -11.96 -6.63
CA LEU A 15 10.80 -11.99 -5.22
C LEU A 15 11.99 -12.19 -4.27
N TYR A 16 13.03 -12.92 -4.69
CA TYR A 16 14.26 -13.08 -3.90
C TYR A 16 15.14 -11.82 -3.89
N VAL A 17 15.06 -10.98 -4.92
CA VAL A 17 15.79 -9.70 -5.01
C VAL A 17 15.09 -8.61 -4.18
N ALA A 18 13.79 -8.74 -3.92
CA ALA A 18 13.06 -7.79 -3.09
C ALA A 18 13.56 -7.81 -1.63
N SER A 19 14.31 -6.78 -1.25
CA SER A 19 14.78 -6.60 0.12
C SER A 19 13.62 -6.29 1.06
N ARG A 20 13.51 -7.05 2.15
CA ARG A 20 12.57 -6.72 3.23
C ARG A 20 12.95 -5.36 3.83
N PRO A 21 12.00 -4.43 4.03
CA PRO A 21 12.30 -3.13 4.61
C PRO A 21 12.81 -3.29 6.05
N LYS A 22 13.76 -2.43 6.45
CA LYS A 22 14.21 -2.37 7.85
C LYS A 22 13.06 -1.83 8.71
N ARG A 23 13.01 -2.25 9.98
CA ARG A 23 11.95 -1.85 10.92
C ARG A 23 11.75 -0.34 11.00
N ARG A 24 12.86 0.42 11.01
CA ARG A 24 12.84 1.89 11.05
C ARG A 24 12.17 2.52 9.82
N ASP A 25 12.52 2.04 8.63
CA ASP A 25 11.97 2.56 7.37
C ASP A 25 10.49 2.21 7.25
N PHE A 26 10.12 0.99 7.68
CA PHE A 26 8.74 0.56 7.73
C PHE A 26 7.89 1.44 8.66
N GLU A 27 8.35 1.70 9.88
CA GLU A 27 7.64 2.57 10.83
C GLU A 27 7.48 3.99 10.31
N GLN A 28 8.49 4.52 9.61
CA GLN A 28 8.41 5.86 9.04
C GLN A 28 7.37 5.93 7.93
N ILE A 29 7.34 4.94 7.02
CA ILE A 29 6.34 4.86 5.96
C ILE A 29 4.94 4.70 6.57
N VAL A 30 4.76 3.80 7.54
CA VAL A 30 3.46 3.58 8.19
C VAL A 30 2.95 4.85 8.87
N LYS A 31 3.81 5.62 9.53
CA LYS A 31 3.43 6.90 10.16
C LYS A 31 2.96 7.92 9.13
N ILE A 32 3.69 8.07 8.02
CA ILE A 32 3.36 9.04 6.97
C ILE A 32 2.07 8.63 6.25
N THR A 33 1.96 7.37 5.84
CA THR A 33 0.75 6.84 5.18
C THR A 33 -0.45 6.89 6.11
N GLY A 34 -0.29 6.49 7.37
CA GLY A 34 -1.37 6.51 8.37
C GLY A 34 -1.90 7.93 8.61
N LEU A 35 -1.01 8.93 8.72
CA LEU A 35 -1.42 10.33 8.82
C LEU A 35 -2.20 10.80 7.58
N GLY A 36 -1.74 10.44 6.38
CA GLY A 36 -2.44 10.75 5.13
C GLY A 36 -3.82 10.12 5.04
N THR A 37 -3.96 8.84 5.41
CA THR A 37 -5.25 8.13 5.40
C THR A 37 -6.23 8.75 6.38
N ILE A 38 -5.78 9.13 7.58
CA ILE A 38 -6.63 9.80 8.58
C ILE A 38 -7.11 11.16 8.04
N LEU A 39 -6.21 11.97 7.48
CA LEU A 39 -6.55 13.27 6.91
C LEU A 39 -7.63 13.17 5.82
N ILE A 40 -7.44 12.28 4.85
CA ILE A 40 -8.39 12.08 3.76
C ILE A 40 -9.71 11.50 4.29
N GLY A 41 -9.65 10.56 5.23
CA GLY A 41 -10.83 9.96 5.86
C GLY A 41 -11.69 10.97 6.60
N VAL A 42 -11.08 11.88 7.37
CA VAL A 42 -11.79 12.95 8.08
C VAL A 42 -12.48 13.89 7.09
N ILE A 43 -11.80 14.28 6.02
CA ILE A 43 -12.40 15.13 4.97
C ILE A 43 -13.60 14.44 4.32
N GLY A 44 -13.48 13.15 3.98
CA GLY A 44 -14.57 12.37 3.41
C GLY A 44 -15.78 12.24 4.35
N VAL A 45 -15.53 12.05 5.65
CA VAL A 45 -16.59 12.00 6.68
C VAL A 45 -17.27 13.36 6.81
N LEU A 46 -16.51 14.46 6.83
CA LEU A 46 -17.07 15.82 6.90
C LEU A 46 -17.97 16.09 5.69
N LEU A 47 -17.51 15.75 4.47
CA LEU A 47 -18.31 15.91 3.26
C LEU A 47 -19.58 15.05 3.29
N SER A 48 -19.47 13.79 3.73
CA SER A 48 -20.62 12.89 3.83
C SER A 48 -21.65 13.40 4.84
N PHE A 49 -21.18 13.94 5.96
CA PHE A 49 -22.05 14.51 7.00
C PHE A 49 -22.78 15.74 6.47
N LEU A 50 -22.08 16.67 5.80
CA LEU A 50 -22.72 17.84 5.19
C LEU A 50 -23.73 17.46 4.11
N LEU A 51 -23.43 16.47 3.27
CA LEU A 51 -24.30 16.08 2.14
C LEU A 51 -25.48 15.20 2.54
N ASN A 52 -25.36 14.42 3.62
CA ASN A 52 -26.43 13.51 4.05
C ASN A 52 -27.39 14.17 5.06
N ILE A 53 -26.92 15.17 5.81
CA ILE A 53 -27.72 15.84 6.84
C ILE A 53 -28.47 17.09 6.34
N VAL A 54 -28.05 17.65 5.19
CA VAL A 54 -28.80 18.62 4.38
C VAL A 54 -29.74 17.87 3.46
#